data_AF-A0A963JVB4-F1
#
_entry.id   AF-A0A963JVB4-F1
#
_cell.length_a   1.000
_cell.length_b   1.000
_cell.length_c   1.000
_cell.angle_alpha   90.00
_cell.angle_beta   90.00
_cell.angle_gamma   90.00
#
_symmetry.space_group_name_H-M   'P 1'
#
loop_
_entity.id
_entity.type
_entity.pdbx_description
1 polymer ?
#
loop_
_entity_poly.entity_id
_entity_poly.type
_entity_poly.pdbx_seq_one_letter_code
_entity_poly.pdbx_strand_id
1 'polypeptide(L)'
;MSAGTQPERHWLSGLQRHLATTAPAATAFVLPAYRPDLVLAAAEMLGFVHVDFRKDYMRDGGGDPALQPLDLIERAIGDHAGAAGLVLQNVEALLATRAASVRQAWLAGFLGSPRPFSVLLPVVLFAADLPRTASVVTIDAEAIPPDSLLMRLWAQR
;
A
#
# COMPACT_ATOMS: atom_id res chain seq x y z
N MET A 1 22.07 21.50 15.87
CA MET A 1 22.39 20.31 15.06
C MET A 1 22.44 19.12 16.00
N SER A 2 21.36 18.36 16.13
CA SER A 2 21.35 17.08 16.84
C SER A 2 21.16 15.98 15.82
N ALA A 3 22.22 15.24 15.56
CA ALA A 3 22.17 13.98 14.84
C ALA A 3 21.54 12.95 15.78
N GLY A 4 20.21 12.91 15.82
CA GLY A 4 19.50 11.75 16.32
C GLY A 4 19.77 10.61 15.35
N THR A 5 20.47 9.59 15.82
CA THR A 5 20.63 8.29 15.15
C THR A 5 19.26 7.89 14.58
N GLN A 6 19.17 7.51 13.29
CA GLN A 6 17.92 7.24 12.56
C GLN A 6 17.54 5.74 12.53
N PRO A 7 17.09 5.10 13.62
CA PRO A 7 16.47 3.77 13.52
C PRO A 7 15.14 3.84 12.75
N GLU A 8 14.49 5.00 12.71
CA GLU A 8 13.15 5.21 12.13
C GLU A 8 13.06 4.99 10.61
N ARG A 9 14.18 4.97 9.88
CA ARG A 9 14.17 4.80 8.42
C ARG A 9 14.56 3.41 7.93
N HIS A 10 15.10 2.56 8.80
CA HIS A 10 15.62 1.26 8.37
C HIS A 10 14.54 0.28 7.91
N TRP A 11 13.33 0.39 8.46
CA TRP A 11 12.23 -0.52 8.19
C TRP A 11 11.75 -0.50 6.72
N LEU A 12 11.92 0.64 6.03
CA LEU A 12 11.53 0.80 4.63
C LEU A 12 12.66 0.49 3.63
N SER A 13 13.87 0.22 4.12
CA SER A 13 15.07 0.10 3.29
C SER A 13 14.96 -0.98 2.20
N GLY A 14 14.30 -2.10 2.50
CA GLY A 14 14.02 -3.15 1.53
C GLY A 14 13.14 -2.66 0.36
N LEU A 15 12.06 -1.93 0.68
CA LEU A 15 11.16 -1.36 -0.31
C LEU A 15 11.85 -0.25 -1.12
N GLN A 16 12.60 0.63 -0.48
CA GLN A 16 13.37 1.67 -1.16
C GLN A 16 14.39 1.08 -2.15
N ARG A 17 15.11 0.03 -1.74
CA ARG A 17 16.06 -0.67 -2.62
C ARG A 17 15.36 -1.32 -3.80
N HIS A 18 14.21 -1.95 -3.55
CA HIS A 18 13.39 -2.54 -4.62
C HIS A 18 12.97 -1.46 -5.63
N LEU A 19 12.43 -0.33 -5.16
CA LEU A 19 11.98 0.74 -6.05
C LEU A 19 13.11 1.43 -6.80
N ALA A 20 14.29 1.55 -6.20
CA ALA A 20 15.47 2.14 -6.85
C ALA A 20 16.04 1.29 -8.00
N THR A 21 15.71 0.00 -8.03
CA THR A 21 16.24 -0.96 -9.01
C THR A 21 15.20 -1.48 -9.99
N THR A 22 13.94 -1.06 -9.83
CA THR A 22 12.80 -1.53 -10.63
C THR A 22 12.22 -0.37 -11.43
N ALA A 23 11.87 -0.61 -12.69
CA ALA A 23 11.09 0.35 -13.46
C ALA A 23 9.73 0.60 -12.78
N PRO A 24 9.05 1.72 -13.08
CA PRO A 24 7.72 1.98 -12.54
C PRO A 24 6.76 0.79 -12.74
N ALA A 25 6.22 0.30 -11.63
CA ALA A 25 5.40 -0.91 -11.58
C ALA A 25 4.45 -0.87 -10.38
N ALA A 26 3.52 -1.82 -10.36
CA ALA A 26 2.75 -2.10 -9.17
C ALA A 26 3.56 -3.03 -8.23
N THR A 27 3.71 -2.63 -6.98
CA THR A 27 4.43 -3.38 -5.94
C THR A 27 3.54 -3.55 -4.73
N ALA A 28 3.36 -4.78 -4.26
CA ALA A 28 2.76 -5.04 -2.96
C ALA A 28 3.84 -4.99 -1.89
N PHE A 29 3.57 -4.32 -0.76
CA PHE A 29 4.42 -4.44 0.41
C PHE A 29 3.63 -4.99 1.59
N VAL A 30 4.14 -6.08 2.16
CA VAL A 30 3.43 -6.86 3.19
C VAL A 30 3.83 -6.34 4.56
N LEU A 31 2.84 -5.90 5.33
CA LEU A 31 3.00 -5.51 6.72
C LEU A 31 2.54 -6.65 7.64
N PRO A 32 3.23 -6.91 8.76
CA PRO A 32 2.86 -7.97 9.70
C PRO A 32 1.61 -7.66 10.51
N ALA A 33 1.20 -6.38 10.57
CA ALA A 33 0.00 -5.93 11.27
C ALA A 33 -0.56 -4.67 10.60
N TYR A 34 -1.83 -4.38 10.87
CA TYR A 34 -2.49 -3.18 10.37
C TYR A 34 -1.90 -1.93 11.03
N ARG A 35 -1.06 -1.21 10.29
CA ARG A 35 -0.32 -0.01 10.73
C ARG A 35 -0.51 1.14 9.73
N PRO A 36 -1.67 1.82 9.76
CA PRO A 36 -1.99 2.90 8.83
C PRO A 36 -1.00 4.07 8.92
N ASP A 37 -0.47 4.31 10.11
CA ASP A 37 0.58 5.28 10.39
C ASP A 37 1.87 5.00 9.60
N LEU A 38 2.28 3.73 9.51
CA LEU A 38 3.46 3.34 8.74
C LEU A 38 3.21 3.44 7.23
N VAL A 39 1.99 3.18 6.76
CA VAL A 39 1.63 3.35 5.36
C VAL A 39 1.72 4.82 4.95
N LEU A 40 1.22 5.73 5.78
CA LEU A 40 1.34 7.17 5.57
C LEU A 40 2.82 7.60 5.60
N ALA A 41 3.57 7.18 6.61
CA ALA A 41 5.00 7.49 6.71
C ALA A 41 5.79 6.97 5.50
N ALA A 42 5.47 5.78 4.97
CA ALA A 42 6.08 5.26 3.75
C ALA A 42 5.81 6.16 2.54
N ALA A 43 4.56 6.61 2.35
CA ALA A 43 4.22 7.53 1.28
C ALA A 43 5.02 8.84 1.37
N GLU A 44 5.07 9.44 2.56
CA GLU A 44 5.83 10.67 2.82
C GLU A 44 7.33 10.48 2.56
N MET A 45 7.93 9.41 3.09
CA MET A 45 9.35 9.12 2.93
C MET A 45 9.75 8.83 1.48
N LEU A 46 8.83 8.31 0.67
CA LEU A 46 9.05 8.03 -0.76
C LEU A 46 8.69 9.22 -1.65
N GLY A 47 8.07 10.27 -1.10
CA GLY A 47 7.51 11.38 -1.89
C GLY A 47 6.35 10.94 -2.79
N PHE A 48 5.60 9.92 -2.38
CA PHE A 48 4.45 9.38 -3.11
C PHE A 48 3.16 10.02 -2.59
N VAL A 49 2.16 10.09 -3.46
CA VAL A 49 0.79 10.45 -3.05
C VAL A 49 0.22 9.31 -2.21
N HIS A 50 -0.40 9.65 -1.08
CA HIS A 50 -1.16 8.70 -0.26
C HIS A 50 -2.64 8.84 -0.56
N VAL A 51 -3.33 7.70 -0.71
CA VAL A 51 -4.78 7.62 -0.89
C VAL A 51 -5.34 6.59 0.08
N ASP A 52 -6.34 6.98 0.86
CA ASP A 52 -7.15 6.04 1.63
C ASP A 52 -8.33 5.61 0.76
N PHE A 53 -8.15 4.50 0.03
CA PHE A 53 -9.12 4.03 -0.95
C PHE A 53 -10.53 3.83 -0.36
N ARG A 54 -10.60 3.35 0.89
CA ARG A 54 -11.89 3.14 1.57
C ARG A 54 -12.59 4.47 1.84
N LYS A 55 -11.84 5.48 2.31
CA LYS A 55 -12.40 6.80 2.65
C LYS A 55 -12.76 7.60 1.40
N ASP A 56 -11.90 7.56 0.39
CA ASP A 56 -11.94 8.49 -0.72
C ASP A 56 -12.74 7.95 -1.91
N TYR A 57 -12.79 6.62 -2.11
CA TYR A 57 -13.48 6.01 -3.26
C TYR A 57 -14.66 5.13 -2.85
N MET A 58 -14.58 4.40 -1.73
CA MET A 58 -15.68 3.50 -1.34
C MET A 58 -16.83 4.20 -0.60
N ARG A 59 -16.57 5.32 0.09
CA ARG A 59 -17.56 6.01 0.94
C ARG A 59 -18.66 6.72 0.15
N ASP A 60 -18.30 7.37 -0.95
CA ASP A 60 -19.22 8.20 -1.72
C ASP A 60 -20.16 7.38 -2.64
N GLY A 61 -19.90 6.07 -2.76
CA GLY A 61 -20.73 5.16 -3.56
C GLY A 61 -22.10 4.84 -2.98
N GLY A 62 -22.38 5.20 -1.71
CA GLY A 62 -23.70 5.06 -1.05
C GLY A 62 -24.30 3.65 -1.00
N GLY A 63 -23.60 2.63 -1.53
CA GLY A 63 -24.10 1.29 -1.77
C GLY A 63 -23.23 0.20 -1.16
N ASP A 64 -23.71 -1.04 -1.24
CA ASP A 64 -23.05 -2.23 -0.72
C ASP A 64 -21.62 -2.36 -1.30
N PRO A 65 -20.56 -2.37 -0.46
CA PRO A 65 -19.19 -2.60 -0.89
C PRO A 65 -19.03 -3.85 -1.78
N ALA A 66 -19.86 -4.88 -1.59
CA ALA A 66 -19.82 -6.07 -2.40
C ALA A 66 -20.20 -5.83 -3.87
N LEU A 67 -20.97 -4.78 -4.16
CA LEU A 67 -21.39 -4.42 -5.51
C LEU A 67 -20.40 -3.48 -6.23
N GLN A 68 -19.38 -2.95 -5.55
CA GLN A 68 -18.42 -2.04 -6.17
C GLN A 68 -17.43 -2.79 -7.08
N PRO A 69 -17.23 -2.38 -8.35
CA PRO A 69 -16.33 -3.09 -9.25
C PRO A 69 -14.85 -2.96 -8.82
N LEU A 70 -14.03 -3.98 -9.08
CA LEU A 70 -12.58 -3.91 -8.83
C LEU A 70 -11.89 -2.83 -9.67
N ASP A 71 -12.45 -2.48 -10.81
CA ASP A 71 -11.98 -1.39 -11.69
C ASP A 71 -12.02 -0.01 -11.01
N LEU A 72 -12.71 0.13 -9.88
CA LEU A 72 -12.63 1.34 -9.06
C LEU A 72 -11.20 1.63 -8.57
N ILE A 73 -10.38 0.57 -8.39
CA ILE A 73 -8.96 0.70 -8.04
C ILE A 73 -8.19 1.31 -9.21
N GLU A 74 -8.48 0.89 -10.44
CA GLU A 74 -7.84 1.45 -11.64
C GLU A 74 -8.26 2.91 -11.87
N ARG A 75 -9.51 3.26 -11.56
CA ARG A 75 -9.95 4.66 -11.55
C ARG A 75 -9.16 5.49 -10.54
N ALA A 76 -8.99 4.99 -9.32
CA ALA A 76 -8.20 5.69 -8.31
C ALA A 76 -6.75 5.92 -8.77
N ILE A 77 -6.15 4.95 -9.46
CA ILE A 77 -4.81 5.12 -10.05
C ILE A 77 -4.83 6.20 -11.14
N GLY A 78 -5.83 6.17 -12.03
CA GLY A 78 -5.99 7.12 -13.12
C GLY A 78 -6.17 8.56 -12.64
N ASP A 79 -6.92 8.79 -11.56
CA ASP A 79 -7.15 10.11 -10.97
C ASP A 79 -5.85 10.73 -10.41
N HIS A 80 -4.80 9.92 -10.22
CA HIS A 80 -3.46 10.35 -9.81
C HIS A 80 -2.41 10.17 -10.92
N ALA A 81 -2.84 10.05 -12.18
CA ALA A 81 -1.93 10.04 -13.32
C ALA A 81 -1.06 11.30 -13.35
N GLY A 82 0.27 11.12 -13.31
CA GLY A 82 1.24 12.22 -13.25
C GLY A 82 1.91 12.41 -11.89
N ALA A 83 1.48 11.68 -10.85
CA ALA A 83 2.22 11.60 -9.59
C ALA A 83 3.57 10.87 -9.79
N ALA A 84 4.55 11.19 -8.95
CA ALA A 84 5.84 10.47 -8.92
C ALA A 84 5.67 9.00 -8.48
N GLY A 85 4.66 8.75 -7.64
CA GLY A 85 4.25 7.44 -7.18
C GLY A 85 2.99 7.55 -6.33
N LEU A 86 2.36 6.42 -6.04
CA LEU A 86 1.09 6.34 -5.31
C LEU A 86 1.13 5.21 -4.29
N VAL A 87 0.58 5.44 -3.11
CA VAL A 87 0.32 4.42 -2.10
C VAL A 87 -1.19 4.31 -1.90
N LEU A 88 -1.76 3.15 -2.26
CA LEU A 88 -3.19 2.88 -2.16
C LEU A 88 -3.52 2.11 -0.88
N GLN A 89 -3.80 2.82 0.20
CA GLN A 89 -4.17 2.20 1.47
C GLN A 89 -5.62 1.67 1.44
N ASN A 90 -5.89 0.62 2.22
CA ASN A 90 -7.23 0.08 2.49
C ASN A 90 -7.95 -0.51 1.27
N VAL A 91 -7.24 -0.77 0.16
CA VAL A 91 -7.78 -1.53 -1.00
C VAL A 91 -8.26 -2.93 -0.61
N GLU A 92 -7.65 -3.54 0.42
CA GLU A 92 -8.09 -4.82 0.98
C GLU A 92 -9.57 -4.82 1.43
N ALA A 93 -10.14 -3.64 1.76
CA ALA A 93 -11.56 -3.53 2.10
C ALA A 93 -12.47 -3.93 0.92
N LEU A 94 -12.11 -3.54 -0.31
CA LEU A 94 -12.85 -3.96 -1.50
C LEU A 94 -12.56 -5.42 -1.84
N LEU A 95 -11.28 -5.84 -1.76
CA LEU A 95 -10.90 -7.22 -2.04
C LEU A 95 -11.58 -8.22 -1.09
N ALA A 96 -11.80 -7.85 0.18
CA ALA A 96 -12.48 -8.69 1.18
C ALA A 96 -13.90 -9.10 0.76
N THR A 97 -14.52 -8.38 -0.16
CA THR A 97 -15.85 -8.68 -0.71
C THR A 97 -15.81 -9.69 -1.87
N ARG A 98 -14.63 -10.21 -2.22
CA ARG A 98 -14.40 -11.15 -3.32
C ARG A 98 -13.98 -12.50 -2.78
N ALA A 99 -14.32 -13.56 -3.51
CA ALA A 99 -13.78 -14.90 -3.25
C ALA A 99 -12.25 -14.92 -3.39
N ALA A 100 -11.58 -15.84 -2.70
CA ALA A 100 -10.11 -15.93 -2.71
C ALA A 100 -9.53 -16.09 -4.12
N SER A 101 -10.14 -16.94 -4.97
CA SER A 101 -9.71 -17.12 -6.36
C SER A 101 -9.75 -15.82 -7.17
N VAL A 102 -10.77 -14.99 -6.96
CA VAL A 102 -10.93 -13.69 -7.62
C VAL A 102 -9.86 -12.72 -7.12
N ARG A 103 -9.61 -12.66 -5.80
CA ARG A 103 -8.55 -11.82 -5.23
C ARG A 103 -7.17 -12.20 -5.75
N GLN A 104 -6.85 -13.49 -5.76
CA GLN A 104 -5.57 -14.02 -6.24
C GLN A 104 -5.33 -13.67 -7.72
N ALA A 105 -6.35 -13.90 -8.57
CA ALA A 105 -6.28 -13.53 -9.98
C ALA A 105 -6.09 -12.02 -10.16
N TRP A 106 -6.82 -11.21 -9.40
CA TRP A 106 -6.68 -9.76 -9.44
C TRP A 106 -5.30 -9.29 -8.96
N LEU A 107 -4.79 -9.78 -7.83
CA LEU A 107 -3.46 -9.43 -7.32
C LEU A 107 -2.35 -9.80 -8.30
N ALA A 108 -2.44 -10.98 -8.92
CA ALA A 108 -1.50 -11.40 -9.95
C ALA A 108 -1.55 -10.48 -11.18
N GLY A 109 -2.75 -10.15 -11.67
CA GLY A 109 -2.92 -9.21 -12.79
C GLY A 109 -2.44 -7.80 -12.46
N PHE A 110 -2.78 -7.31 -11.27
CA PHE A 110 -2.41 -5.99 -10.78
C PHE A 110 -0.89 -5.80 -10.73
N LEU A 111 -0.17 -6.76 -10.16
CA LEU A 111 1.29 -6.73 -9.99
C LEU A 111 2.05 -7.05 -11.29
N GLY A 112 1.42 -7.77 -12.23
CA GLY A 112 2.01 -8.12 -13.52
C GLY A 112 1.78 -7.08 -14.62
N SER A 113 0.90 -6.10 -14.40
CA SER A 113 0.56 -5.10 -15.41
C SER A 113 1.58 -3.96 -15.46
N PRO A 114 2.01 -3.52 -16.66
CA PRO A 114 2.83 -2.32 -16.81
C PRO A 114 2.14 -1.10 -16.19
N ARG A 115 2.90 -0.25 -15.49
CA ARG A 115 2.39 0.99 -14.90
C ARG A 115 3.16 2.20 -15.41
N PRO A 116 2.49 3.34 -15.65
CA PRO A 116 3.17 4.58 -16.06
C PRO A 116 3.97 5.23 -14.93
N PHE A 117 3.65 4.90 -13.67
CA PHE A 117 4.34 5.35 -12.45
C PHE A 117 4.23 4.26 -11.38
N SER A 118 5.02 4.36 -10.30
CA SER A 118 5.05 3.36 -9.24
C SER A 118 3.78 3.39 -8.39
N VAL A 119 3.14 2.23 -8.21
CA VAL A 119 1.94 2.09 -7.36
C VAL A 119 2.23 1.07 -6.26
N LEU A 120 2.09 1.48 -5.01
CA LEU A 120 2.30 0.65 -3.85
C LEU A 120 0.97 0.22 -3.25
N LEU A 121 0.86 -1.09 -3.01
CA LEU A 121 -0.28 -1.72 -2.37
C LEU A 121 0.17 -2.28 -1.01
N PRO A 122 -0.17 -1.63 0.12
CA PRO A 122 0.02 -2.21 1.44
C PRO A 122 -0.92 -3.42 1.58
N VAL A 123 -0.38 -4.57 1.98
CA VAL A 123 -1.15 -5.81 2.18
C VAL A 123 -0.91 -6.32 3.60
N VAL A 124 -2.00 -6.62 4.32
CA VAL A 124 -1.97 -7.15 5.68
C VAL A 124 -2.78 -8.45 5.76
N LEU A 125 -4.03 -8.42 5.31
CA LEU A 125 -4.98 -9.53 5.47
C LEU A 125 -4.78 -10.64 4.44
N PHE A 126 -4.42 -10.27 3.22
CA PHE A 126 -4.37 -11.18 2.07
C PHE A 126 -2.95 -11.46 1.60
N ALA A 127 -1.96 -11.43 2.50
CA ALA A 127 -0.58 -11.75 2.16
C ALA A 127 -0.42 -13.16 1.57
N ALA A 128 -1.23 -14.12 2.02
CA ALA A 128 -1.26 -15.49 1.49
C ALA A 128 -1.85 -15.60 0.07
N ASP A 129 -2.60 -14.58 -0.40
CA ASP A 129 -3.18 -14.54 -1.75
C ASP A 129 -2.23 -13.88 -2.77
N LEU A 130 -1.08 -13.36 -2.34
CA LEU A 130 -0.10 -12.73 -3.23
C LEU A 130 0.68 -13.77 -4.06
N PRO A 131 0.99 -13.46 -5.32
CA PRO A 131 1.84 -14.32 -6.13
C PRO A 131 3.30 -14.25 -5.67
N ARG A 132 4.06 -15.33 -5.84
CA ARG A 132 5.49 -15.38 -5.53
C ARG A 132 6.30 -14.68 -6.63
N THR A 133 6.41 -13.36 -6.54
CA THR A 133 7.07 -12.52 -7.55
C THR A 133 8.00 -11.49 -6.91
N ALA A 134 8.89 -10.89 -7.70
CA ALA A 134 9.76 -9.81 -7.22
C ALA A 134 9.01 -8.53 -6.85
N SER A 135 7.78 -8.34 -7.34
CA SER A 135 6.91 -7.19 -7.04
C SER A 135 6.24 -7.28 -5.65
N VAL A 136 6.63 -8.26 -4.82
CA VAL A 136 6.16 -8.40 -3.44
C VAL A 136 7.33 -8.21 -2.50
N VAL A 137 7.24 -7.21 -1.62
CA VAL A 137 8.26 -6.88 -0.62
C VAL A 137 7.69 -7.09 0.77
N THR A 138 8.21 -8.07 1.51
CA THR A 138 7.81 -8.27 2.91
C THR A 138 8.61 -7.35 3.83
N ILE A 139 7.91 -6.59 4.67
CA ILE A 139 8.53 -5.78 5.71
C ILE A 139 8.80 -6.65 6.93
N ASP A 140 10.04 -6.60 7.41
CA ASP A 140 10.45 -7.32 8.61
C ASP A 140 9.80 -6.73 9.85
N ALA A 141 9.13 -7.58 10.64
CA ALA A 141 8.46 -7.18 11.87
C ALA A 141 9.44 -6.63 12.91
N GLU A 142 10.69 -7.12 12.95
CA GLU A 142 11.69 -6.66 13.90
C GLU A 142 12.25 -5.28 13.55
N ALA A 143 12.17 -4.90 12.26
CA ALA A 143 12.61 -3.60 11.80
C ALA A 143 11.56 -2.51 12.05
N ILE A 144 10.29 -2.87 12.23
CA ILE A 144 9.19 -1.91 12.38
C ILE A 144 9.31 -1.12 13.69
N PRO A 145 9.20 0.22 13.64
CA PRO A 145 9.14 1.03 14.86
C PRO A 145 8.00 0.58 15.77
N PRO A 146 8.24 0.48 17.10
CA PRO A 146 7.21 0.10 18.04
C PRO A 146 6.05 1.09 17.97
N ASP A 147 4.83 0.56 18.12
CA ASP A 147 3.63 1.38 18.17
C ASP A 147 3.66 2.23 19.45
N SER A 148 4.05 3.50 19.31
CA SER A 148 4.14 4.44 20.44
C SER A 148 2.82 5.19 20.60
N LEU A 149 2.45 5.47 21.86
CA LEU A 149 1.22 6.22 22.18
C LEU A 149 1.17 7.59 21.46
N LEU A 150 2.33 8.18 21.16
CA LEU A 150 2.47 9.43 20.40
C LEU A 150 2.13 9.26 18.92
N MET A 151 2.53 8.15 18.29
CA MET A 151 2.15 7.81 16.90
C MET A 151 0.63 7.62 16.77
N ARG A 152 0.00 6.99 17.77
CA ARG A 152 -1.47 6.81 17.81
C ARG A 152 -2.23 8.13 17.90
N LEU A 153 -1.67 9.14 18.57
CA LEU A 153 -2.29 10.48 18.70
C LEU A 153 -2.13 11.32 17.42
N TRP A 154 -1.08 11.10 16.63
CA TRP A 154 -0.90 11.78 15.33
C TRP A 154 -1.76 11.18 14.23
N ALA A 155 -2.00 9.86 14.23
CA ALA A 155 -2.87 9.19 13.25
C ALA A 155 -4.38 9.54 13.38
N GLN A 156 -4.78 10.33 14.38
CA GLN A 156 -6.15 10.80 14.60
C GLN A 156 -6.42 12.22 14.09
N ARG A 157 -5.43 12.88 13.48
CA ARG A 157 -5.58 14.19 12.82
C ARG A 157 -5.89 14.02 11.34
#